data_AF-A0A8S2T9Z9-F1
#
_entry.id   AF-A0A8S2T9Z9-F1
#
_cell.length_a   1.000
_cell.length_b   1.000
_cell.length_c   1.000
_cell.angle_alpha   90.00
_cell.angle_beta   90.00
_cell.angle_gamma   90.00
#
_symmetry.space_group_name_H-M   'P 1'
#
loop_
_entity.id
_entity.type
_entity.pdbx_description
1 polymer ?
#
loop_
_entity_poly.entity_id
_entity_poly.type
_entity_poly.pdbx_seq_one_letter_code
_entity_poly.pdbx_strand_id
1 'polypeptide(L)' 'DARLVCDCKHNTAGDECERCKDFHYDRPWARATQRDANECVEDR' A
#
# COMPACT_ATOMS: atom_id res chain seq x y z
N ASP A 1 -18.99 -18.33 -1.86
CA ASP A 1 -17.82 -17.92 -1.07
C ASP A 1 -17.62 -16.43 -1.11
N ALA A 2 -17.57 -15.80 0.06
CA ALA A 2 -17.15 -14.40 0.17
C ALA A 2 -15.62 -14.36 0.15
N ARG A 3 -15.04 -13.57 -0.76
CA ARG A 3 -13.59 -13.39 -0.87
C ARG A 3 -13.11 -12.49 0.28
N LEU A 4 -12.09 -12.94 1.03
CA LEU A 4 -11.42 -12.12 2.03
C LEU A 4 -10.54 -11.07 1.33
N VAL A 5 -10.52 -9.86 1.86
CA VAL A 5 -9.80 -8.70 1.32
C VAL A 5 -9.06 -8.03 2.47
N CYS A 6 -7.84 -7.55 2.23
CA CYS A 6 -7.06 -6.85 3.24
C CYS A 6 -7.68 -5.48 3.62
N ASP A 7 -7.67 -5.16 4.91
CA ASP A 7 -7.85 -3.78 5.39
C ASP A 7 -6.50 -3.02 5.28
N CYS A 8 -6.21 -2.56 4.06
CA CYS A 8 -4.90 -2.00 3.73
C CYS A 8 -4.55 -0.74 4.54
N LYS A 9 -3.30 -0.70 5.01
CA LYS A 9 -2.64 0.43 5.69
C LYS A 9 -1.51 0.99 4.82
N HIS A 10 -0.68 1.89 5.37
CA HIS A 10 0.53 2.39 4.71
C HIS A 10 0.28 3.02 3.33
N ASN A 11 -0.89 3.64 3.16
CA ASN A 11 -1.35 4.24 1.90
C ASN A 11 -1.36 3.28 0.69
N THR A 12 -1.59 1.99 0.95
CA THR A 12 -1.76 0.98 -0.09
C THR A 12 -3.24 0.66 -0.35
N ALA A 13 -3.52 0.05 -1.49
CA ALA A 13 -4.82 -0.38 -1.97
C ALA A 13 -4.66 -1.66 -2.82
N GLY A 14 -5.80 -2.26 -3.19
CA GLY A 14 -5.84 -3.57 -3.85
C GLY A 14 -6.27 -4.66 -2.86
N ASP A 15 -6.59 -5.84 -3.38
CA ASP A 15 -7.08 -6.93 -2.53
C ASP A 15 -6.01 -7.44 -1.57
N GLU A 16 -4.74 -7.32 -1.98
CA GLU A 16 -3.53 -7.77 -1.29
C GLU A 16 -2.58 -6.58 -1.00
N CYS A 17 -3.09 -5.36 -1.04
CA CYS A 17 -2.33 -4.13 -0.83
C CYS A 17 -1.17 -3.95 -1.84
N GLU A 18 -1.36 -4.41 -3.08
CA GLU A 18 -0.35 -4.52 -4.14
C GLU A 18 -0.09 -3.22 -4.93
N ARG A 19 -0.75 -2.12 -4.57
CA ARG A 19 -0.55 -0.81 -5.20
C ARG A 19 -0.71 0.34 -4.21
N CYS A 20 -0.18 1.51 -4.57
CA CYS A 20 -0.43 2.74 -3.81
C CYS A 20 -1.87 3.24 -4.00
N LYS A 21 -2.39 3.91 -2.98
CA LYS A 21 -3.58 4.75 -3.08
C LYS A 21 -3.31 5.92 -4.01
N ASP A 22 -4.39 6.49 -4.53
CA ASP A 22 -4.31 7.67 -5.37
C ASP A 22 -3.63 8.83 -4.63
N PHE A 23 -2.87 9.61 -5.38
CA PHE A 23 -2.04 10.74 -4.90
C PHE A 23 -0.86 10.37 -3.99
N HIS A 24 -0.59 9.08 -3.73
CA HIS A 24 0.57 8.62 -2.95
C HIS A 24 1.65 8.00 -3.85
N TYR A 25 2.11 8.75 -4.85
CA TYR A 25 3.01 8.25 -5.90
C TYR A 25 4.41 8.88 -5.88
N ASP A 26 4.80 9.55 -4.79
CA ASP A 26 6.12 10.20 -4.68
C ASP A 26 7.28 9.19 -4.67
N ARG A 27 6.99 7.92 -4.38
CA ARG A 27 7.92 6.80 -4.59
C ARG A 27 7.22 5.55 -5.12
N PRO A 28 7.95 4.64 -5.79
CA PRO A 28 7.40 3.35 -6.20
C PRO A 28 6.89 2.54 -5.01
N TRP A 29 5.82 1.77 -5.23
CA TRP A 29 5.33 0.81 -4.24
C TRP A 29 6.39 -0.25 -3.92
N ALA A 30 6.47 -0.64 -2.64
CA ALA A 30 7.21 -1.81 -2.21
C ALA A 30 6.50 -2.50 -1.04
N ARG A 31 6.66 -3.82 -0.92
CA ARG A 31 6.13 -4.59 0.22
C ARG A 31 6.85 -4.18 1.51
N ALA A 32 6.11 -4.09 2.63
CA ALA A 32 6.71 -3.93 3.94
C ALA A 32 7.71 -5.07 4.25
N THR A 33 8.76 -4.73 4.98
CA THR A 33 9.71 -5.69 5.55
C THR A 33 9.61 -5.67 7.07
N GLN A 34 10.39 -6.50 7.76
CA GLN A 34 10.45 -6.45 9.23
C GLN A 34 11.00 -5.11 9.77
N ARG A 35 11.72 -4.34 8.95
CA ARG A 35 12.42 -3.12 9.38
C ARG A 35 11.82 -1.83 8.81
N ASP A 36 11.10 -1.93 7.69
CA ASP A 36 10.60 -0.78 6.95
C ASP A 36 9.15 -1.03 6.50
N ALA A 37 8.28 -0.06 6.76
CA ALA A 37 6.88 -0.12 6.36
C ALA A 37 6.71 0.01 4.84
N ASN A 38 7.66 0.69 4.17
CA ASN A 38 7.60 1.00 2.74
C ASN A 38 6.25 1.61 2.32
N GLU A 39 5.72 2.52 3.12
CA GLU A 39 4.45 3.19 2.87
C GLU A 39 4.49 4.02 1.59
N CYS A 40 3.36 4.13 0.90
CA CYS A 40 3.24 5.05 -0.21
C CYS A 40 3.20 6.50 0.32
N VAL A 41 3.87 7.39 -0.39
CA VAL A 41 4.12 8.78 0.05
C VAL A 41 3.41 9.75 -0.88
N GLU A 42 2.72 10.73 -0.30
CA GLU A 42 2.09 11.83 -1.05
C GLU A 42 3.15 12.80 -1.59
N ASP A 43 2.93 13.31 -2.81
CA ASP A 43 3.72 14.41 -3.35
C ASP A 43 3.31 15.69 -2.61
N ARG A 44 4.26 16.36 -1.98
CA ARG A 44 4.00 17.53 -1.12
C ARG A 44 3.83 18.82 -1.89
#